data_AF-A0A5A9GW76-F1
#
_entry.id   AF-A0A5A9GW76-F1
#
_cell.length_a   1.000
_cell.length_b   1.000
_cell.length_c   1.000
_cell.angle_alpha   90.00
_cell.angle_beta   90.00
_cell.angle_gamma   90.00
#
_symmetry.space_group_name_H-M   'P 1'
#
loop_
_entity.id
_entity.type
_entity.pdbx_description
1 polymer ?
#
loop_
_entity_poly.entity_id
_entity_poly.type
_entity_poly.pdbx_seq_one_letter_code
_entity_poly.pdbx_strand_id
1 'polypeptide(L)'
;MLFSELGLGPDVLRAIEDKGYTQPTPIQEQAIPCVLQRRDVLGCAQTGTGKTASFTLPMIDILASGRARARMPRSLILEPTRELAAQVSESFETYGKYHKLSMALLIGGETFTEQVKKLDRGVDVLIATPGRLIDLFERGNIMLNDIKVFVIDEADRMLDMGFIPDIERIVSKLPKNRQTLFFSATMPPEIRRLADAFLTQPLEISVAPPASPAETVTQAMVLVHDMDKRKALRHLLQTEDVKNAFIFCNRKRDIAVLQKSLERHGFNVGALHGDMVQSKRTETLERFKQGEITLLVCSDVAARGIDVQGLSHVFNFDVPLTPDDYVHRIGRTGRAGKQGRAFMLATPDDTKLVGAITRLIKREIPMIAIDGLETAEFGEEDSSSSRGRGRGRGGRGAKPESRSEGRPPRGGREERAPREEAAPREERPARDERPVREDRPVREERQPRESLAAAESRRNSEPRRDRDRGDRRRRRDDDDDDVQVIGFGDHMPAFMLRSARPRPSTEASTEPSQEG
;
A
#
# COMPACT_ATOMS: atom_id res chain seq x y z
N MET A 1 13.97 -12.70 29.80
CA MET A 1 12.85 -13.64 29.91
C MET A 1 13.06 -14.73 28.87
N LEU A 2 12.56 -15.95 29.08
CA LEU A 2 12.53 -17.02 28.07
C LEU A 2 11.13 -17.16 27.47
N PHE A 3 11.01 -17.70 26.27
CA PHE A 3 9.70 -17.98 25.65
C PHE A 3 8.81 -18.88 26.51
N SER A 4 9.40 -19.83 27.23
CA SER A 4 8.70 -20.74 28.15
C SER A 4 8.00 -20.02 29.31
N GLU A 5 8.41 -18.77 29.62
CA GLU A 5 7.85 -17.96 30.70
C GLU A 5 6.65 -17.12 30.23
N LEU A 6 6.34 -17.09 28.93
CA LEU A 6 5.26 -16.28 28.34
C LEU A 6 3.89 -16.93 28.39
N GLY A 7 3.79 -18.18 28.87
CA GLY A 7 2.53 -18.92 29.00
C GLY A 7 2.05 -19.64 27.74
N LEU A 8 2.92 -19.84 26.74
CA LEU A 8 2.62 -20.58 25.52
C LEU A 8 2.54 -22.10 25.78
N GLY A 9 1.66 -22.79 25.06
CA GLY A 9 1.54 -24.24 25.08
C GLY A 9 2.80 -25.00 24.60
N PRO A 10 2.96 -26.27 25.01
CA PRO A 10 4.18 -27.06 24.77
C PRO A 10 4.48 -27.29 23.28
N ASP A 11 3.44 -27.46 22.45
CA ASP A 11 3.60 -27.68 21.00
C ASP A 11 4.11 -26.42 20.28
N VAL A 12 3.69 -25.23 20.73
CA VAL A 12 4.20 -23.95 20.22
C VAL A 12 5.64 -23.74 20.67
N LEU A 13 5.95 -24.00 21.95
CA LEU A 13 7.33 -23.91 22.48
C LEU A 13 8.28 -24.83 21.72
N ARG A 14 7.85 -26.04 21.39
CA ARG A 14 8.63 -26.97 20.56
C ARG A 14 8.91 -26.42 19.16
N ALA A 15 7.94 -25.74 18.53
CA ALA A 15 8.15 -25.11 17.22
C ALA A 15 9.13 -23.92 17.30
N ILE A 16 9.11 -23.18 18.41
CA ILE A 16 10.05 -22.08 18.70
C ILE A 16 11.48 -22.63 18.88
N GLU A 17 11.64 -23.73 19.63
CA GLU A 17 12.93 -24.42 19.83
C GLU A 17 13.49 -24.95 18.51
N ASP A 18 12.67 -25.53 17.64
CA ASP A 18 13.07 -26.00 16.30
C ASP A 18 13.65 -24.85 15.43
N LYS A 19 13.21 -23.61 15.66
CA LYS A 19 13.76 -22.41 15.00
C LYS A 19 14.98 -21.82 15.69
N GLY A 20 15.37 -22.36 16.85
CA GLY A 20 16.50 -21.88 17.64
C GLY A 20 16.23 -20.55 18.34
N TYR A 21 14.97 -20.18 18.52
CA TYR A 21 14.61 -18.95 19.25
C TYR A 21 14.67 -19.22 20.76
N THR A 22 15.41 -18.39 21.48
CA THR A 22 15.61 -18.55 22.93
C THR A 22 14.94 -17.43 23.72
N GLN A 23 15.22 -16.18 23.34
CA GLN A 23 14.69 -15.00 24.01
C GLN A 23 13.66 -14.29 23.12
N PRO A 24 12.48 -13.96 23.67
CA PRO A 24 11.52 -13.10 22.99
C PRO A 24 12.05 -11.68 22.82
N THR A 25 11.62 -11.01 21.75
CA THR A 25 11.86 -9.58 21.56
C THR A 25 10.97 -8.74 22.51
N PRO A 26 11.29 -7.47 22.78
CA PRO A 26 10.50 -6.68 23.73
C PRO A 26 9.01 -6.52 23.35
N ILE A 27 8.68 -6.56 22.05
CA ILE A 27 7.28 -6.55 21.59
C ILE A 27 6.60 -7.89 21.83
N GLN A 28 7.34 -9.00 21.76
CA GLN A 28 6.83 -10.35 22.04
C GLN A 28 6.62 -10.55 23.55
N GLU A 29 7.56 -10.13 24.38
CA GLU A 29 7.47 -10.20 25.85
C GLU A 29 6.21 -9.51 26.38
N GLN A 30 5.87 -8.34 25.83
CA GLN A 30 4.72 -7.56 26.27
C GLN A 30 3.41 -8.03 25.62
N ALA A 31 3.42 -8.36 24.33
CA ALA A 31 2.19 -8.68 23.61
C ALA A 31 1.69 -10.10 23.89
N ILE A 32 2.57 -11.11 23.86
CA ILE A 32 2.16 -12.53 23.88
C ILE A 32 1.29 -12.86 25.11
N PRO A 33 1.69 -12.52 26.36
CA PRO A 33 0.86 -12.80 27.53
C PRO A 33 -0.51 -12.10 27.48
N CYS A 34 -0.56 -10.89 26.92
CA CYS A 34 -1.78 -10.10 26.81
C CYS A 34 -2.74 -10.67 25.75
N VAL A 35 -2.19 -11.18 24.65
CA VAL A 35 -2.98 -11.85 23.62
C VAL A 35 -3.57 -13.15 24.18
N LEU A 36 -2.80 -13.94 24.93
CA LEU A 36 -3.28 -15.17 25.58
C LEU A 36 -4.42 -14.88 26.59
N GLN A 37 -4.38 -13.73 27.26
CA GLN A 37 -5.44 -13.24 28.15
C GLN A 37 -6.68 -12.70 27.39
N ARG A 38 -6.72 -12.81 26.06
CA ARG A 38 -7.81 -12.34 25.20
C ARG A 38 -8.07 -10.83 25.25
N ARG A 39 -7.07 -10.03 25.63
CA ARG A 39 -7.17 -8.57 25.57
C ARG A 39 -6.83 -8.05 24.17
N ASP A 40 -7.44 -6.94 23.80
CA ASP A 40 -7.06 -6.20 22.60
C ASP A 40 -5.67 -5.59 22.78
N VAL A 41 -4.92 -5.47 21.68
CA VAL A 41 -3.54 -4.95 21.69
C VAL A 41 -3.39 -3.91 20.60
N LEU A 42 -2.83 -2.76 20.95
CA LEU A 42 -2.28 -1.78 20.02
C LEU A 42 -0.76 -1.83 20.09
N GLY A 43 -0.14 -2.53 19.15
CA GLY A 43 1.31 -2.69 19.07
C GLY A 43 1.95 -1.71 18.09
N CYS A 44 2.72 -0.76 18.60
CA CYS A 44 3.55 0.13 17.81
C CYS A 44 5.01 -0.37 17.83
N ALA A 45 5.45 -0.98 16.74
CA ALA A 45 6.82 -1.43 16.60
C ALA A 45 7.28 -1.48 15.14
N GLN A 46 8.57 -1.24 14.93
CA GLN A 46 9.20 -1.21 13.61
C GLN A 46 9.21 -2.60 12.96
N THR A 47 9.40 -2.65 11.64
CA THR A 47 9.60 -3.93 10.94
C THR A 47 10.84 -4.65 11.46
N GLY A 48 10.79 -5.98 11.49
CA GLY A 48 11.93 -6.79 11.95
C GLY A 48 12.10 -6.86 13.47
N THR A 49 11.18 -6.27 14.24
CA THR A 49 11.15 -6.39 15.72
C THR A 49 10.44 -7.66 16.21
N GLY A 50 9.93 -8.49 15.29
CA GLY A 50 9.26 -9.75 15.64
C GLY A 50 7.74 -9.67 15.84
N LYS A 51 7.08 -8.61 15.35
CA LYS A 51 5.61 -8.41 15.43
C LYS A 51 4.79 -9.61 14.96
N THR A 52 5.19 -10.24 13.85
CA THR A 52 4.49 -11.42 13.31
C THR A 52 4.38 -12.55 14.34
N ALA A 53 5.48 -12.85 15.05
CA ALA A 53 5.46 -13.87 16.10
C ALA A 53 4.65 -13.42 17.33
N SER A 54 4.58 -12.11 17.62
CA SER A 54 3.79 -11.57 18.74
C SER A 54 2.30 -11.86 18.64
N PHE A 55 1.74 -12.01 17.43
CA PHE A 55 0.34 -12.39 17.25
C PHE A 55 0.15 -13.84 16.76
N THR A 56 1.04 -14.39 15.94
CA THR A 56 0.87 -15.76 15.42
C THR A 56 1.04 -16.83 16.50
N LEU A 57 2.04 -16.71 17.38
CA LEU A 57 2.30 -17.68 18.45
C LEU A 57 1.11 -17.83 19.41
N PRO A 58 0.60 -16.77 20.06
CA PRO A 58 -0.54 -16.90 20.95
C PRO A 58 -1.85 -17.23 20.20
N MET A 59 -2.00 -16.82 18.94
CA MET A 59 -3.16 -17.18 18.13
C MET A 59 -3.23 -18.69 17.85
N ILE A 60 -2.10 -19.32 17.52
CA ILE A 60 -2.03 -20.78 17.32
C ILE A 60 -2.50 -21.50 18.59
N ASP A 61 -2.04 -21.06 19.75
CA ASP A 61 -2.39 -21.66 21.04
C ASP A 61 -3.88 -21.49 21.37
N ILE A 62 -4.42 -20.29 21.17
CA ILE A 62 -5.85 -20.00 21.35
C ILE A 62 -6.71 -20.89 20.43
N LEU A 63 -6.29 -21.05 19.17
CA LEU A 63 -7.04 -21.81 18.17
C LEU A 63 -6.84 -23.32 18.26
N ALA A 64 -5.79 -23.80 18.95
CA ALA A 64 -5.53 -25.22 19.15
C ALA A 64 -6.75 -25.93 19.76
N SER A 65 -7.53 -25.20 20.57
CA SER A 65 -8.86 -25.62 20.98
C SER A 65 -9.92 -25.27 19.92
N GLY A 66 -10.61 -26.29 19.37
CA GLY A 66 -11.75 -26.10 18.47
C GLY A 66 -11.59 -26.77 17.11
N ARG A 67 -12.54 -26.50 16.21
CA ARG A 67 -12.59 -27.11 14.87
C ARG A 67 -13.00 -26.08 13.82
N ALA A 68 -12.32 -26.10 12.69
CA ALA A 68 -12.69 -25.33 11.51
C ALA A 68 -14.09 -25.74 11.01
N ARG A 69 -14.79 -24.79 10.40
CA ARG A 69 -16.06 -25.02 9.71
C ARG A 69 -15.94 -24.52 8.28
N ALA A 70 -16.61 -25.19 7.35
CA ALA A 70 -16.62 -24.80 5.94
C ALA A 70 -17.00 -23.32 5.80
N ARG A 71 -16.17 -22.56 5.08
CA ARG A 71 -16.32 -21.13 4.79
C ARG A 71 -16.42 -20.19 6.00
N MET A 72 -16.18 -20.69 7.22
CA MET A 72 -16.28 -19.92 8.47
C MET A 72 -14.96 -19.96 9.24
N PRO A 73 -13.97 -19.12 8.85
CA PRO A 73 -12.73 -18.97 9.60
C PRO A 73 -12.97 -18.54 11.04
N ARG A 74 -12.05 -18.96 11.93
CA ARG A 74 -12.03 -18.58 13.35
C ARG A 74 -11.13 -17.37 13.62
N SER A 75 -10.22 -17.06 12.71
CA SER A 75 -9.36 -15.89 12.79
C SER A 75 -9.11 -15.27 11.41
N LEU A 76 -8.84 -13.97 11.40
CA LEU A 76 -8.53 -13.19 10.22
C LEU A 76 -7.30 -12.33 10.48
N ILE A 77 -6.30 -12.43 9.62
CA ILE A 77 -5.13 -11.55 9.57
C ILE A 77 -5.20 -10.77 8.26
N LEU A 78 -5.28 -9.44 8.36
CA LEU A 78 -5.22 -8.54 7.21
C LEU A 78 -3.80 -8.02 7.03
N GLU A 79 -3.31 -8.18 5.81
CA GLU A 79 -2.00 -7.74 5.37
C GLU A 79 -2.13 -6.79 4.17
N PRO A 80 -1.32 -5.72 4.08
CA PRO A 80 -1.45 -4.72 3.02
C PRO A 80 -1.04 -5.26 1.65
N THR A 81 -0.11 -6.21 1.59
CA THR A 81 0.44 -6.74 0.33
C THR A 81 0.39 -8.26 0.28
N ARG A 82 0.50 -8.78 -0.94
CA ARG A 82 0.48 -10.21 -1.22
C ARG A 82 1.70 -10.90 -0.62
N GLU A 83 2.83 -10.19 -0.66
CA GLU A 83 4.13 -10.65 -0.18
C GLU A 83 4.17 -10.76 1.35
N LEU A 84 3.56 -9.83 2.09
CA LEU A 84 3.42 -9.93 3.55
C LEU A 84 2.48 -11.05 3.96
N ALA A 85 1.34 -11.15 3.28
CA ALA A 85 0.39 -12.23 3.48
C ALA A 85 1.07 -13.60 3.32
N ALA A 86 1.91 -13.76 2.29
CA ALA A 86 2.70 -14.97 2.11
C ALA A 86 3.73 -15.21 3.23
N GLN A 87 4.43 -14.16 3.70
CA GLN A 87 5.38 -14.29 4.82
C GLN A 87 4.72 -14.68 6.14
N VAL A 88 3.55 -14.11 6.42
CA VAL A 88 2.78 -14.48 7.61
C VAL A 88 2.25 -15.91 7.48
N SER A 89 1.87 -16.33 6.27
CA SER A 89 1.51 -17.73 5.97
C SER A 89 2.67 -18.70 6.23
N GLU A 90 3.87 -18.40 5.73
CA GLU A 90 5.08 -19.20 5.98
C GLU A 90 5.45 -19.25 7.48
N SER A 91 5.31 -18.12 8.18
CA SER A 91 5.52 -18.02 9.62
C SER A 91 4.52 -18.89 10.38
N PHE A 92 3.25 -18.86 9.97
CA PHE A 92 2.20 -19.68 10.56
C PHE A 92 2.45 -21.18 10.35
N GLU A 93 2.84 -21.61 9.16
CA GLU A 93 3.20 -23.02 8.89
C GLU A 93 4.39 -23.47 9.74
N THR A 94 5.37 -22.58 9.90
CA THR A 94 6.52 -22.78 10.77
C THR A 94 6.11 -23.00 12.23
N TYR A 95 5.36 -22.06 12.82
CA TYR A 95 5.03 -22.07 14.24
C TYR A 95 3.92 -23.08 14.56
N GLY A 96 3.04 -23.34 13.60
CA GLY A 96 1.93 -24.29 13.69
C GLY A 96 2.30 -25.74 13.39
N LYS A 97 3.59 -26.06 13.17
CA LYS A 97 4.09 -27.38 12.77
C LYS A 97 3.54 -28.55 13.61
N TYR A 98 3.33 -28.33 14.91
CA TYR A 98 2.84 -29.35 15.84
C TYR A 98 1.33 -29.27 16.12
N HIS A 99 0.61 -28.38 15.42
CA HIS A 99 -0.84 -28.22 15.53
C HIS A 99 -1.56 -28.66 14.25
N LYS A 100 -2.77 -29.20 14.39
CA LYS A 100 -3.66 -29.55 13.27
C LYS A 100 -4.58 -28.39 12.90
N LEU A 101 -4.00 -27.22 12.63
CA LEU A 101 -4.75 -26.03 12.21
C LEU A 101 -4.73 -25.90 10.69
N SER A 102 -5.88 -25.60 10.09
CA SER A 102 -5.97 -25.31 8.66
C SER A 102 -5.89 -23.81 8.39
N MET A 103 -5.22 -23.43 7.29
CA MET A 103 -5.04 -22.04 6.89
C MET A 103 -5.38 -21.84 5.41
N ALA A 104 -5.93 -20.67 5.07
CA ALA A 104 -6.03 -20.19 3.70
C ALA A 104 -5.42 -18.79 3.55
N LEU A 105 -4.67 -18.65 2.45
CA LEU A 105 -4.09 -17.40 1.98
C LEU A 105 -4.96 -16.84 0.85
N LEU A 106 -5.59 -15.69 1.07
CA LEU A 106 -6.47 -15.02 0.11
C LEU A 106 -5.73 -13.87 -0.57
N ILE A 107 -4.94 -14.31 -1.53
CA ILE A 107 -4.18 -13.60 -2.56
C ILE A 107 -4.96 -12.85 -3.63
N GLY A 108 -4.69 -11.58 -3.95
CA GLY A 108 -4.88 -11.11 -5.34
C GLY A 108 -4.16 -12.04 -6.35
N GLY A 109 -4.40 -11.94 -7.65
CA GLY A 109 -3.68 -12.60 -8.77
C GLY A 109 -3.43 -14.11 -8.72
N GLU A 110 -4.03 -14.84 -7.78
CA GLU A 110 -4.22 -16.29 -7.81
C GLU A 110 -5.65 -16.61 -8.25
N THR A 111 -5.86 -17.83 -8.75
CA THR A 111 -7.19 -18.30 -9.20
C THR A 111 -8.14 -18.45 -8.03
N PHE A 112 -9.39 -18.00 -8.20
CA PHE A 112 -10.45 -18.19 -7.19
C PHE A 112 -10.66 -19.65 -6.82
N THR A 113 -10.61 -20.57 -7.79
CA THR A 113 -10.93 -21.99 -7.60
C THR A 113 -10.17 -22.64 -6.46
N GLU A 114 -8.85 -22.47 -6.40
CA GLU A 114 -8.02 -23.07 -5.34
C GLU A 114 -8.29 -22.43 -3.97
N GLN A 115 -8.55 -21.12 -3.92
CA GLN A 115 -8.88 -20.43 -2.67
C GLN A 115 -10.24 -20.87 -2.14
N VAL A 116 -11.26 -20.96 -3.00
CA VAL A 116 -12.61 -21.45 -2.65
C VAL A 116 -12.55 -22.89 -2.16
N LYS A 117 -11.77 -23.75 -2.83
CA LYS A 117 -11.59 -25.15 -2.42
C LYS A 117 -10.99 -25.29 -1.02
N LYS A 118 -10.05 -24.41 -0.64
CA LYS A 118 -9.52 -24.37 0.74
C LYS A 118 -10.59 -23.93 1.73
N LEU A 119 -11.35 -22.89 1.41
CA LEU A 119 -12.44 -22.38 2.25
C LEU A 119 -13.54 -23.44 2.46
N ASP A 120 -13.92 -24.18 1.42
CA ASP A 120 -14.93 -25.24 1.46
C ASP A 120 -14.56 -26.38 2.42
N ARG A 121 -13.27 -26.68 2.57
CA ARG A 121 -12.77 -27.68 3.54
C ARG A 121 -12.86 -27.20 4.99
N GLY A 122 -12.95 -25.88 5.19
CA GLY A 122 -12.89 -25.24 6.50
C GLY A 122 -11.47 -24.86 6.87
N VAL A 123 -11.32 -23.60 7.30
CA VAL A 123 -10.05 -23.00 7.71
C VAL A 123 -10.16 -22.45 9.12
N ASP A 124 -9.10 -22.56 9.91
CA ASP A 124 -9.00 -21.94 11.23
C ASP A 124 -8.45 -20.52 11.12
N VAL A 125 -7.43 -20.36 10.27
CA VAL A 125 -6.70 -19.11 10.05
C VAL A 125 -6.88 -18.62 8.63
N LEU A 126 -7.39 -17.41 8.50
CA LEU A 126 -7.46 -16.72 7.22
C LEU A 126 -6.44 -15.58 7.18
N ILE A 127 -5.56 -15.60 6.19
CA ILE A 127 -4.63 -14.49 5.91
C ILE A 127 -5.04 -13.89 4.58
N ALA A 128 -5.29 -12.59 4.50
CA ALA A 128 -5.88 -11.99 3.32
C ALA A 128 -5.41 -10.56 3.05
N THR A 129 -5.39 -10.19 1.77
CA THR A 129 -5.37 -8.77 1.38
C THR A 129 -6.81 -8.24 1.30
N PRO A 130 -7.06 -6.95 1.64
CA PRO A 130 -8.43 -6.43 1.77
C PRO A 130 -9.32 -6.65 0.54
N GLY A 131 -8.85 -6.27 -0.64
CA GLY A 131 -9.63 -6.38 -1.89
C GLY A 131 -10.04 -7.83 -2.21
N ARG A 132 -9.13 -8.80 -2.07
CA ARG A 132 -9.45 -10.22 -2.36
C ARG A 132 -10.43 -10.79 -1.33
N LEU A 133 -10.33 -10.39 -0.07
CA LEU A 133 -11.27 -10.80 0.96
C LEU A 133 -12.69 -10.32 0.65
N ILE A 134 -12.82 -9.05 0.29
CA ILE A 134 -14.10 -8.44 -0.10
C ILE A 134 -14.70 -9.16 -1.30
N ASP A 135 -13.91 -9.40 -2.36
CA ASP A 135 -14.37 -10.12 -3.55
C ASP A 135 -14.95 -11.50 -3.23
N LEU A 136 -14.25 -12.28 -2.39
CA LEU A 136 -14.69 -13.62 -2.00
C LEU A 136 -15.92 -13.58 -1.10
N PHE A 137 -16.02 -12.57 -0.23
CA PHE A 137 -17.18 -12.34 0.64
C PHE A 137 -18.42 -11.97 -0.16
N GLU A 138 -18.31 -11.02 -1.10
CA GLU A 138 -19.42 -10.59 -1.97
C GLU A 138 -19.96 -11.73 -2.84
N ARG A 139 -19.09 -12.65 -3.25
CA ARG A 139 -19.46 -13.86 -4.01
C ARG A 139 -20.07 -14.97 -3.14
N GLY A 140 -20.18 -14.77 -1.82
CA GLY A 140 -20.74 -15.77 -0.89
C GLY A 140 -19.83 -16.98 -0.64
N ASN A 141 -18.52 -16.88 -0.90
CA ASN A 141 -17.57 -17.98 -0.68
C ASN A 141 -17.03 -18.03 0.75
N ILE A 142 -17.28 -17.00 1.55
CA ILE A 142 -16.80 -16.88 2.93
C ILE A 142 -17.82 -16.16 3.80
N MET A 143 -17.91 -16.60 5.05
CA MET A 143 -18.73 -16.01 6.12
C MET A 143 -17.80 -15.58 7.26
N LEU A 144 -17.85 -14.31 7.64
CA LEU A 144 -16.93 -13.73 8.65
C LEU A 144 -17.49 -13.78 10.08
N ASN A 145 -18.64 -14.40 10.29
CA ASN A 145 -19.43 -14.30 11.52
C ASN A 145 -18.85 -15.13 12.70
N ASP A 146 -17.88 -16.02 12.46
CA ASP A 146 -17.22 -16.83 13.50
C ASP A 146 -15.76 -16.37 13.76
N ILE A 147 -15.38 -15.19 13.28
CA ILE A 147 -14.07 -14.60 13.56
C ILE A 147 -13.99 -14.22 15.05
N LYS A 148 -13.09 -14.88 15.77
CA LYS A 148 -12.82 -14.69 17.21
C LYS A 148 -11.58 -13.85 17.46
N VAL A 149 -10.59 -13.94 16.56
CA VAL A 149 -9.36 -13.16 16.61
C VAL A 149 -9.20 -12.44 15.28
N PHE A 150 -9.09 -11.12 15.34
CA PHE A 150 -8.89 -10.26 14.18
C PHE A 150 -7.55 -9.52 14.33
N VAL A 151 -6.71 -9.57 13.31
CA VAL A 151 -5.42 -8.92 13.27
C VAL A 151 -5.35 -7.97 12.08
N ILE A 152 -4.88 -6.75 12.34
CA ILE A 152 -4.49 -5.78 11.32
C ILE A 152 -2.99 -5.60 11.49
N ASP A 153 -2.17 -6.05 10.53
CA ASP A 153 -0.73 -5.78 10.52
C ASP A 153 -0.38 -4.71 9.50
N GLU A 154 0.66 -3.92 9.82
CA GLU A 154 1.12 -2.79 9.00
C GLU A 154 -0.01 -1.86 8.56
N ALA A 155 -0.83 -1.42 9.52
CA ALA A 155 -2.00 -0.58 9.27
C ALA A 155 -1.65 0.76 8.60
N ASP A 156 -0.53 1.36 8.99
CA ASP A 156 0.08 2.52 8.33
C ASP A 156 0.27 2.31 6.83
N ARG A 157 0.74 1.14 6.41
CA ARG A 157 0.86 0.83 4.98
C ARG A 157 -0.47 0.65 4.29
N MET A 158 -1.47 0.10 4.97
CA MET A 158 -2.81 0.01 4.40
C MET A 158 -3.41 1.41 4.19
N LEU A 159 -3.09 2.40 5.04
CA LEU A 159 -3.44 3.80 4.82
C LEU A 159 -2.77 4.36 3.56
N ASP A 160 -1.45 4.18 3.42
CA ASP A 160 -0.69 4.67 2.26
C ASP A 160 -1.22 4.10 0.92
N MET A 161 -1.77 2.88 0.97
CA MET A 161 -2.34 2.19 -0.19
C MET A 161 -3.82 2.51 -0.42
N GLY A 162 -4.43 3.34 0.44
CA GLY A 162 -5.83 3.74 0.32
C GLY A 162 -6.84 2.66 0.73
N PHE A 163 -6.43 1.65 1.49
CA PHE A 163 -7.30 0.54 1.90
C PHE A 163 -8.18 0.84 3.13
N ILE A 164 -8.12 2.04 3.72
CA ILE A 164 -8.93 2.37 4.89
C ILE A 164 -10.43 2.09 4.69
N PRO A 165 -11.07 2.52 3.58
CA PRO A 165 -12.50 2.22 3.37
C PRO A 165 -12.77 0.71 3.29
N ASP A 166 -11.86 -0.06 2.72
CA ASP A 166 -11.96 -1.51 2.61
C ASP A 166 -11.87 -2.17 3.99
N ILE A 167 -10.95 -1.71 4.86
CA ILE A 167 -10.81 -2.22 6.22
C ILE A 167 -12.07 -1.91 7.04
N GLU A 168 -12.55 -0.67 7.00
CA GLU A 168 -13.80 -0.27 7.69
C GLU A 168 -14.97 -1.14 7.23
N ARG A 169 -15.06 -1.41 5.92
CA ARG A 169 -16.05 -2.30 5.34
C ARG A 169 -15.90 -3.73 5.87
N ILE A 170 -14.70 -4.28 5.93
CA ILE A 170 -14.45 -5.62 6.47
C ILE A 170 -14.86 -5.69 7.94
N VAL A 171 -14.40 -4.74 8.76
CA VAL A 171 -14.69 -4.68 10.21
C VAL A 171 -16.19 -4.59 10.47
N SER A 172 -16.95 -3.87 9.63
CA SER A 172 -18.41 -3.80 9.72
C SER A 172 -19.12 -5.16 9.57
N LYS A 173 -18.45 -6.15 8.98
CA LYS A 173 -18.95 -7.52 8.80
C LYS A 173 -18.44 -8.51 9.85
N LEU A 174 -17.52 -8.08 10.72
CA LEU A 174 -16.99 -8.93 11.79
C LEU A 174 -17.90 -8.91 13.03
N PRO A 175 -17.89 -9.98 13.85
CA PRO A 175 -18.60 -10.00 15.12
C PRO A 175 -18.10 -8.91 16.06
N LYS A 176 -19.00 -8.30 16.84
CA LYS A 176 -18.62 -7.31 17.87
C LYS A 176 -17.82 -7.92 19.01
N ASN A 177 -18.14 -9.16 19.39
CA ASN A 177 -17.43 -9.89 20.44
C ASN A 177 -16.29 -10.71 19.81
N ARG A 178 -15.14 -10.07 19.64
CA ARG A 178 -13.90 -10.64 19.13
C ARG A 178 -12.71 -9.96 19.80
N GLN A 179 -11.57 -10.62 19.84
CA GLN A 179 -10.30 -9.98 20.16
C GLN A 179 -9.75 -9.31 18.90
N THR A 180 -9.30 -8.06 19.01
CA THR A 180 -8.66 -7.31 17.93
C THR A 180 -7.22 -6.97 18.30
N LEU A 181 -6.28 -7.31 17.41
CA LEU A 181 -4.87 -7.00 17.54
C LEU A 181 -4.48 -6.05 16.39
N PHE A 182 -3.99 -4.88 16.73
CA PHE A 182 -3.66 -3.82 15.79
C PHE A 182 -2.17 -3.53 15.85
N PHE A 183 -1.46 -3.76 14.75
CA PHE A 183 -0.02 -3.54 14.65
C PHE A 183 0.31 -2.52 13.57
N SER A 184 1.18 -1.57 13.91
CA SER A 184 1.64 -0.52 13.01
C SER A 184 3.08 -0.14 13.33
N ALA A 185 3.84 0.37 12.35
CA ALA A 185 5.18 0.91 12.62
C ALA A 185 5.11 2.39 13.01
N THR A 186 4.13 3.11 12.48
CA THR A 186 3.87 4.52 12.78
C THR A 186 2.43 4.71 13.29
N MET A 187 2.16 5.88 13.87
CA MET A 187 0.86 6.18 14.46
C MET A 187 0.35 7.58 14.07
N PRO A 188 0.15 7.86 12.76
CA PRO A 188 -0.45 9.11 12.33
C PRO A 188 -1.92 9.22 12.83
N PRO A 189 -2.50 10.43 12.88
CA PRO A 189 -3.84 10.65 13.42
C PRO A 189 -4.92 9.75 12.81
N GLU A 190 -4.82 9.45 11.52
CA GLU A 190 -5.74 8.57 10.79
C GLU A 190 -5.68 7.13 11.31
N ILE A 191 -4.46 6.59 11.52
CA ILE A 191 -4.27 5.25 12.10
C ILE A 191 -4.73 5.22 13.55
N ARG A 192 -4.47 6.28 14.32
CA ARG A 192 -4.96 6.38 15.69
C ARG A 192 -6.48 6.32 15.75
N ARG A 193 -7.18 7.09 14.89
CA ARG A 193 -8.65 7.05 14.78
C ARG A 193 -9.16 5.66 14.43
N LEU A 194 -8.47 4.96 13.52
CA LEU A 194 -8.81 3.60 13.13
C LEU A 194 -8.67 2.62 14.31
N ALA A 195 -7.56 2.71 15.04
CA ALA A 195 -7.30 1.90 16.23
C ALA A 195 -8.36 2.15 17.31
N ASP A 196 -8.66 3.42 17.62
CA ASP A 196 -9.67 3.79 18.61
C ASP A 196 -11.10 3.33 18.21
N ALA A 197 -11.39 3.23 16.91
CA ALA A 197 -12.68 2.74 16.42
C ALA A 197 -12.82 1.21 16.47
N PHE A 198 -11.70 0.47 16.39
CA PHE A 198 -11.72 -0.99 16.24
C PHE A 198 -11.41 -1.76 17.52
N LEU A 199 -10.66 -1.15 18.44
CA LEU A 199 -10.18 -1.77 19.67
C LEU A 199 -11.10 -1.42 20.86
N THR A 200 -11.19 -2.34 21.82
CA THR A 200 -11.90 -2.12 23.09
C THR A 200 -10.90 -2.21 24.25
N GLN A 201 -10.64 -1.08 24.92
CA GLN A 201 -9.69 -0.98 26.03
C GLN A 201 -8.35 -1.70 25.76
N PRO A 202 -7.67 -1.39 24.65
CA PRO A 202 -6.46 -2.11 24.26
C PRO A 202 -5.32 -1.86 25.24
N LEU A 203 -4.44 -2.86 25.39
CA LEU A 203 -3.11 -2.59 25.90
C LEU A 203 -2.29 -1.91 24.79
N GLU A 204 -1.83 -0.69 25.05
CA GLU A 204 -0.90 0.00 24.17
C GLU A 204 0.54 -0.42 24.48
N ILE A 205 1.26 -0.94 23.49
CA ILE A 205 2.65 -1.37 23.59
C ILE A 205 3.48 -0.58 22.59
N SER A 206 4.54 0.07 23.06
CA SER A 206 5.48 0.82 22.21
C SER A 206 6.92 0.44 22.57
N VAL A 207 7.68 -0.08 21.60
CA VAL A 207 9.04 -0.62 21.82
C VAL A 207 10.13 0.34 21.30
N ALA A 208 9.76 1.35 20.52
CA ALA A 208 10.64 2.41 20.06
C ALA A 208 9.84 3.69 19.82
N PRO A 209 10.46 4.89 19.86
CA PRO A 209 9.78 6.10 19.43
C PRO A 209 9.27 5.91 17.99
N PRO A 210 7.99 6.27 17.72
CA PRO A 210 7.43 6.18 16.37
C PRO A 210 8.35 6.87 15.36
N ALA A 211 8.61 6.21 14.22
CA ALA A 211 9.39 6.75 13.11
C ALA A 211 10.89 7.04 13.34
N SER A 212 11.57 6.32 14.26
CA SER A 212 13.03 6.40 14.36
C SER A 212 13.74 5.39 13.44
N PRO A 213 14.80 5.76 12.71
CA PRO A 213 15.68 4.79 12.05
C PRO A 213 16.28 3.79 13.05
N ALA A 214 16.53 2.56 12.61
CA ALA A 214 17.28 1.60 13.42
C ALA A 214 18.72 2.10 13.65
N GLU A 215 19.21 1.99 14.89
CA GLU A 215 20.56 2.45 15.27
C GLU A 215 21.68 1.73 14.52
N THR A 216 21.39 0.52 14.03
CA THR A 216 22.30 -0.33 13.25
C THR A 216 22.49 0.13 11.80
N VAL A 217 21.78 1.17 11.35
CA VAL A 217 21.83 1.66 9.97
C VAL A 217 22.62 2.97 9.90
N THR A 218 23.81 2.89 9.30
CA THR A 218 24.61 4.08 8.96
C THR A 218 23.99 4.76 7.75
N GLN A 219 23.74 6.07 7.85
CA GLN A 219 23.06 6.86 6.83
C GLN A 219 24.02 7.89 6.24
N ALA A 220 23.93 8.11 4.93
CA ALA A 220 24.64 9.17 4.24
C ALA A 220 23.82 9.74 3.08
N MET A 221 24.06 10.99 2.72
CA MET A 221 23.41 11.69 1.62
C MET A 221 24.45 12.22 0.65
N VAL A 222 24.14 12.13 -0.65
CA VAL A 222 24.91 12.70 -1.74
C VAL A 222 24.01 13.71 -2.45
N LEU A 223 24.45 14.97 -2.51
CA LEU A 223 23.74 16.03 -3.19
C LEU A 223 24.35 16.27 -4.58
N VAL A 224 23.59 15.94 -5.62
CA VAL A 224 24.04 16.01 -7.03
C VAL A 224 22.94 16.56 -7.92
N HIS A 225 23.29 17.03 -9.11
CA HIS A 225 22.30 17.33 -10.14
C HIS A 225 21.64 16.05 -10.68
N ASP A 226 20.39 16.15 -11.14
CA ASP A 226 19.59 15.01 -11.60
C ASP A 226 20.30 14.16 -12.67
N MET A 227 20.99 14.84 -13.60
CA MET A 227 21.75 14.20 -14.67
C MET A 227 22.91 13.32 -14.17
N ASP A 228 23.44 13.60 -12.99
CA ASP A 228 24.57 12.89 -12.40
C ASP A 228 24.16 11.82 -11.39
N LYS A 229 22.90 11.72 -10.98
CA LYS A 229 22.41 10.69 -10.04
C LYS A 229 22.80 9.27 -10.46
N ARG A 230 22.70 8.96 -11.76
CA ARG A 230 23.08 7.64 -12.31
C ARG A 230 24.59 7.37 -12.26
N LYS A 231 25.42 8.41 -12.34
CA LYS A 231 26.88 8.27 -12.16
C LYS A 231 27.19 8.10 -10.68
N ALA A 232 26.60 8.93 -9.82
CA ALA A 232 26.73 8.85 -8.37
C ALA A 232 26.37 7.47 -7.83
N LEU A 233 25.22 6.92 -8.22
CA LEU A 233 24.81 5.58 -7.79
C LEU A 233 25.82 4.51 -8.20
N ARG A 234 26.30 4.53 -9.46
CA ARG A 234 27.27 3.55 -9.94
C ARG A 234 28.60 3.65 -9.21
N HIS A 235 29.06 4.87 -8.91
CA HIS A 235 30.24 5.08 -8.10
C HIS A 235 30.07 4.44 -6.72
N LEU A 236 28.98 4.75 -6.01
CA LEU A 236 28.70 4.15 -4.70
C LEU A 236 28.62 2.61 -4.77
N LEU A 237 27.98 2.05 -5.81
CA LEU A 237 27.90 0.60 -5.99
C LEU A 237 29.27 -0.07 -6.24
N GLN A 238 30.28 0.70 -6.68
CA GLN A 238 31.63 0.21 -6.96
C GLN A 238 32.61 0.45 -5.81
N THR A 239 32.43 1.54 -5.06
CA THR A 239 33.31 1.90 -3.94
C THR A 239 32.87 1.28 -2.63
N GLU A 240 31.59 0.99 -2.48
CA GLU A 240 31.04 0.30 -1.32
C GLU A 240 31.11 -1.23 -1.51
N ASP A 241 31.36 -1.97 -0.41
CA ASP A 241 31.33 -3.46 -0.39
C ASP A 241 29.87 -3.97 -0.47
N VAL A 242 29.20 -3.69 -1.59
CA VAL A 242 27.79 -4.02 -1.81
C VAL A 242 27.64 -5.50 -2.14
N LYS A 243 27.16 -6.28 -1.17
CA LYS A 243 26.82 -7.70 -1.37
C LYS A 243 25.47 -7.86 -2.04
N ASN A 244 24.50 -7.12 -1.54
CA ASN A 244 23.14 -7.05 -2.07
C ASN A 244 22.47 -5.72 -1.66
N ALA A 245 21.60 -5.19 -2.51
CA ALA A 245 20.95 -3.92 -2.24
C ALA A 245 19.57 -3.74 -2.86
N PHE A 246 18.76 -2.95 -2.19
CA PHE A 246 17.57 -2.34 -2.77
C PHE A 246 17.88 -0.93 -3.25
N ILE A 247 17.38 -0.59 -4.45
CA ILE A 247 17.52 0.72 -5.07
C ILE A 247 16.12 1.27 -5.31
N PHE A 248 15.73 2.28 -4.54
CA PHE A 248 14.38 2.84 -4.55
C PHE A 248 14.23 4.01 -5.52
N CYS A 249 13.24 3.92 -6.41
CA CYS A 249 12.80 5.00 -7.28
C CYS A 249 11.32 5.34 -7.02
N ASN A 250 10.95 6.60 -7.20
CA ASN A 250 9.58 7.04 -6.94
C ASN A 250 8.61 6.63 -8.07
N ARG A 251 9.08 6.60 -9.33
CA ARG A 251 8.22 6.29 -10.49
C ARG A 251 8.63 5.01 -11.19
N LYS A 252 7.63 4.26 -11.66
CA LYS A 252 7.83 2.99 -12.39
C LYS A 252 8.68 3.13 -13.66
N ARG A 253 8.51 4.23 -14.39
CA ARG A 253 9.30 4.52 -15.59
C ARG A 253 10.80 4.64 -15.27
N ASP A 254 11.12 5.24 -14.11
CA ASP A 254 12.49 5.49 -13.69
C ASP A 254 13.17 4.17 -13.27
N ILE A 255 12.40 3.23 -12.69
CA ILE A 255 12.87 1.85 -12.41
C ILE A 255 13.33 1.16 -13.70
N ALA A 256 12.52 1.19 -14.75
CA ALA A 256 12.86 0.54 -16.02
C ALA A 256 14.07 1.18 -16.70
N VAL A 257 14.19 2.51 -16.62
CA VAL A 257 15.35 3.24 -17.16
C VAL A 257 16.62 2.91 -16.36
N LEU A 258 16.52 2.90 -15.02
CA LEU A 258 17.66 2.66 -14.14
C LEU A 258 18.15 1.22 -14.23
N GLN A 259 17.25 0.24 -14.23
CA GLN A 259 17.59 -1.17 -14.45
C GLN A 259 18.39 -1.34 -15.74
N LYS A 260 17.86 -0.88 -16.89
CA LYS A 260 18.55 -0.98 -18.18
C LYS A 260 19.90 -0.27 -18.18
N SER A 261 20.01 0.85 -17.45
CA SER A 261 21.29 1.56 -17.32
C SER A 261 22.30 0.72 -16.54
N LEU A 262 21.91 0.14 -15.41
CA LEU A 262 22.78 -0.69 -14.58
C LEU A 262 23.20 -1.98 -15.31
N GLU A 263 22.29 -2.66 -16.01
CA GLU A 263 22.60 -3.85 -16.84
C GLU A 263 23.67 -3.54 -17.90
N ARG A 264 23.53 -2.41 -18.62
CA ARG A 264 24.53 -1.99 -19.63
C ARG A 264 25.90 -1.72 -19.04
N HIS A 265 25.97 -1.37 -17.75
CA HIS A 265 27.22 -1.14 -17.03
C HIS A 265 27.73 -2.39 -16.30
N GLY A 266 27.15 -3.57 -16.57
CA GLY A 266 27.65 -4.85 -16.07
C GLY A 266 27.18 -5.20 -14.66
N PHE A 267 26.22 -4.47 -14.10
CA PHE A 267 25.66 -4.79 -12.79
C PHE A 267 24.62 -5.92 -12.90
N ASN A 268 24.66 -6.84 -11.93
CA ASN A 268 23.66 -7.89 -11.80
C ASN A 268 22.41 -7.35 -11.09
N VAL A 269 21.42 -6.96 -11.88
CA VAL A 269 20.26 -6.18 -11.41
C VAL A 269 18.94 -6.76 -11.90
N GLY A 270 17.94 -6.75 -11.02
CA GLY A 270 16.54 -7.01 -11.32
C GLY A 270 15.68 -5.78 -11.05
N ALA A 271 14.44 -5.82 -11.51
CA ALA A 271 13.45 -4.79 -11.21
C ALA A 271 12.21 -5.38 -10.55
N LEU A 272 11.59 -4.58 -9.67
CA LEU A 272 10.33 -4.93 -9.03
C LEU A 272 9.39 -3.72 -8.97
N HIS A 273 8.28 -3.78 -9.72
CA HIS A 273 7.27 -2.72 -9.76
C HIS A 273 5.85 -3.31 -9.86
N GLY A 274 4.83 -2.46 -9.64
CA GLY A 274 3.44 -2.90 -9.52
C GLY A 274 2.79 -3.46 -10.80
N ASP A 275 3.33 -3.16 -11.99
CA ASP A 275 2.78 -3.63 -13.28
C ASP A 275 3.33 -5.00 -13.69
N MET A 276 4.25 -5.56 -12.92
CA MET A 276 4.76 -6.90 -13.16
C MET A 276 3.69 -7.95 -12.83
N VAL A 277 3.56 -8.94 -13.70
CA VAL A 277 2.75 -10.14 -13.42
C VAL A 277 3.31 -10.83 -12.16
N GLN A 278 2.42 -11.32 -11.29
CA GLN A 278 2.83 -11.89 -10.00
C GLN A 278 3.86 -13.01 -10.13
N SER A 279 3.69 -13.93 -11.09
CA SER A 279 4.64 -15.03 -11.30
C SER A 279 6.07 -14.51 -11.48
N LYS A 280 6.23 -13.48 -12.31
CA LYS A 280 7.51 -12.81 -12.54
C LYS A 280 8.02 -12.04 -11.31
N ARG A 281 7.12 -11.43 -10.53
CA ARG A 281 7.49 -10.79 -9.25
C ARG A 281 8.09 -11.84 -8.29
N THR A 282 7.39 -12.96 -8.10
CA THR A 282 7.84 -14.06 -7.24
C THR A 282 9.16 -14.64 -7.73
N GLU A 283 9.30 -14.89 -9.03
CA GLU A 283 10.55 -15.39 -9.63
C GLU A 283 11.73 -14.42 -9.39
N THR A 284 11.56 -13.13 -9.69
CA THR A 284 12.63 -12.13 -9.46
C THR A 284 13.01 -12.06 -7.98
N LEU A 285 12.03 -12.10 -7.07
CA LEU A 285 12.29 -12.10 -5.63
C LEU A 285 13.04 -13.34 -5.18
N GLU A 286 12.69 -14.52 -5.70
CA GLU A 286 13.35 -15.77 -5.36
C GLU A 286 14.80 -15.78 -5.84
N ARG A 287 15.04 -15.34 -7.08
CA ARG A 287 16.38 -15.16 -7.63
C ARG A 287 17.22 -14.18 -6.81
N PHE A 288 16.61 -13.10 -6.31
CA PHE A 288 17.28 -12.17 -5.40
C PHE A 288 17.61 -12.81 -4.04
N LYS A 289 16.69 -13.56 -3.45
CA LYS A 289 16.92 -14.30 -2.18
C LYS A 289 18.04 -15.33 -2.31
N GLN A 290 18.14 -15.98 -3.47
CA GLN A 290 19.18 -16.97 -3.78
C GLN A 290 20.54 -16.35 -4.15
N GLY A 291 20.61 -15.02 -4.29
CA GLY A 291 21.83 -14.31 -4.67
C GLY A 291 22.15 -14.36 -6.16
N GLU A 292 21.25 -14.90 -7.00
CA GLU A 292 21.40 -14.86 -8.46
C GLU A 292 21.26 -13.44 -9.01
N ILE A 293 20.57 -12.56 -8.29
CA ILE A 293 20.48 -11.12 -8.53
C ILE A 293 20.96 -10.43 -7.27
N THR A 294 21.91 -9.50 -7.39
CA THR A 294 22.48 -8.78 -6.23
C THR A 294 21.84 -7.41 -6.01
N LEU A 295 21.31 -6.77 -7.05
CA LEU A 295 20.67 -5.46 -6.95
C LEU A 295 19.19 -5.53 -7.38
N LEU A 296 18.29 -4.92 -6.60
CA LEU A 296 16.88 -4.84 -6.95
C LEU A 296 16.41 -3.39 -7.02
N VAL A 297 16.09 -2.92 -8.23
CA VAL A 297 15.49 -1.59 -8.44
C VAL A 297 13.98 -1.69 -8.24
N CYS A 298 13.41 -0.90 -7.34
CA CYS A 298 12.02 -1.06 -6.93
C CYS A 298 11.34 0.27 -6.56
N SER A 299 10.00 0.24 -6.55
CA SER A 299 9.18 1.32 -5.96
C SER A 299 8.79 0.94 -4.54
N ASP A 300 8.38 1.91 -3.73
CA ASP A 300 7.87 1.67 -2.37
C ASP A 300 6.80 0.61 -2.34
N VAL A 301 5.76 0.76 -3.17
CA VAL A 301 4.64 -0.19 -3.25
C VAL A 301 5.11 -1.60 -3.56
N ALA A 302 6.11 -1.76 -4.43
CA ALA A 302 6.57 -3.06 -4.86
C ALA A 302 7.51 -3.71 -3.85
N ALA A 303 8.29 -2.92 -3.11
CA ALA A 303 9.22 -3.39 -2.10
C ALA A 303 8.64 -3.50 -0.69
N ARG A 304 7.49 -2.85 -0.46
CA ARG A 304 6.71 -3.00 0.76
C ARG A 304 6.33 -4.47 0.91
N GLY A 305 6.71 -5.03 2.04
CA GLY A 305 6.42 -6.40 2.34
C GLY A 305 7.38 -7.43 1.79
N ILE A 306 8.52 -7.04 1.20
CA ILE A 306 9.61 -7.98 1.00
C ILE A 306 10.45 -8.04 2.27
N ASP A 307 10.51 -9.21 2.89
CA ASP A 307 11.48 -9.55 3.92
C ASP A 307 12.64 -10.30 3.27
N VAL A 308 13.68 -9.56 2.91
CA VAL A 308 14.98 -10.14 2.58
C VAL A 308 15.89 -9.93 3.77
N GLN A 309 16.25 -11.03 4.44
CA GLN A 309 17.19 -10.97 5.55
C GLN A 309 18.59 -10.63 5.03
N GLY A 310 19.28 -9.74 5.76
CA GLY A 310 20.70 -9.48 5.50
C GLY A 310 20.99 -8.64 4.26
N LEU A 311 20.10 -7.71 3.88
CA LEU A 311 20.46 -6.66 2.94
C LEU A 311 21.62 -5.84 3.49
N SER A 312 22.72 -5.78 2.74
CA SER A 312 23.90 -5.00 3.11
C SER A 312 23.67 -3.50 2.95
N HIS A 313 22.95 -3.11 1.89
CA HIS A 313 22.80 -1.73 1.49
C HIS A 313 21.38 -1.38 1.04
N VAL A 314 20.99 -0.12 1.24
CA VAL A 314 19.81 0.50 0.66
C VAL A 314 20.21 1.80 -0.02
N PHE A 315 19.80 1.98 -1.27
CA PHE A 315 20.00 3.20 -2.03
C PHE A 315 18.65 3.85 -2.31
N ASN A 316 18.42 5.04 -1.76
CA ASN A 316 17.33 5.90 -2.19
C ASN A 316 17.83 6.66 -3.42
N PHE A 317 17.57 6.10 -4.61
CA PHE A 317 17.90 6.81 -5.85
C PHE A 317 17.07 8.08 -5.96
N ASP A 318 15.79 8.03 -5.59
CA ASP A 318 14.96 9.22 -5.42
C ASP A 318 14.65 9.47 -3.95
N VAL A 319 14.63 10.74 -3.53
CA VAL A 319 14.22 11.13 -2.18
C VAL A 319 12.76 10.69 -1.96
N PRO A 320 12.43 10.01 -0.86
CA PRO A 320 11.06 9.59 -0.56
C PRO A 320 10.07 10.76 -0.52
N LEU A 321 8.83 10.52 -0.96
CA LEU A 321 7.79 11.56 -0.99
C LEU A 321 7.23 11.88 0.40
N THR A 322 7.27 10.91 1.31
CA THR A 322 6.91 11.07 2.72
C THR A 322 8.09 10.70 3.61
N PRO A 323 8.23 11.35 4.78
CA PRO A 323 9.35 11.05 5.67
C PRO A 323 9.24 9.65 6.31
N ASP A 324 8.03 9.11 6.48
CA ASP A 324 7.82 7.73 6.93
C ASP A 324 8.37 6.71 5.93
N ASP A 325 8.24 6.98 4.63
CA ASP A 325 8.82 6.12 3.59
C ASP A 325 10.34 6.02 3.68
N TYR A 326 11.01 7.11 4.09
CA TYR A 326 12.45 7.05 4.34
C TYR A 326 12.80 6.01 5.41
N VAL A 327 12.12 6.05 6.56
CA VAL A 327 12.33 5.10 7.66
C VAL A 327 12.03 3.67 7.20
N HIS A 328 10.98 3.48 6.41
CA HIS A 328 10.61 2.17 5.86
C HIS A 328 11.60 1.61 4.83
N ARG A 329 12.18 2.46 3.99
CA ARG A 329 13.19 2.06 3.00
C ARG A 329 14.49 1.66 3.68
N ILE A 330 15.02 2.50 4.58
CA ILE A 330 16.29 2.21 5.25
C ILE A 330 16.17 1.06 6.26
N GLY A 331 14.98 0.84 6.83
CA GLY A 331 14.66 -0.32 7.67
C GLY A 331 14.67 -1.67 6.92
N ARG A 332 15.01 -1.70 5.63
CA ARG A 332 15.28 -2.94 4.87
C ARG A 332 16.68 -3.50 5.15
N THR A 333 17.62 -2.67 5.60
CA THR A 333 18.94 -3.10 6.08
C THR A 333 19.02 -2.97 7.61
N GLY A 334 20.13 -3.41 8.22
CA GLY A 334 20.35 -3.30 9.66
C GLY A 334 19.51 -4.24 10.54
N ARG A 335 18.90 -5.29 9.97
CA ARG A 335 17.99 -6.21 10.67
C ARG A 335 18.75 -7.26 11.51
N ALA A 336 18.10 -7.77 12.55
CA ALA A 336 18.59 -8.86 13.41
C ALA A 336 20.00 -8.61 13.98
N GLY A 337 20.29 -7.37 14.40
CA GLY A 337 21.57 -6.98 14.99
C GLY A 337 22.73 -6.82 14.00
N LYS A 338 22.52 -7.05 12.69
CA LYS A 338 23.52 -6.79 11.66
C LYS A 338 23.62 -5.28 11.39
N GLN A 339 24.81 -4.81 11.01
CA GLN A 339 24.99 -3.45 10.52
C GLN A 339 24.50 -3.33 9.08
N GLY A 340 23.99 -2.15 8.74
CA GLY A 340 23.47 -1.81 7.42
C GLY A 340 23.87 -0.42 6.99
N ARG A 341 23.90 -0.16 5.68
CA ARG A 341 24.19 1.17 5.14
C ARG A 341 23.10 1.66 4.22
N ALA A 342 22.72 2.92 4.39
CA ALA A 342 21.70 3.58 3.61
C ALA A 342 22.25 4.87 2.98
N PHE A 343 22.12 4.99 1.67
CA PHE A 343 22.51 6.18 0.92
C PHE A 343 21.28 6.86 0.32
N MET A 344 21.25 8.19 0.32
CA MET A 344 20.23 8.99 -0.36
C MET A 344 20.88 9.88 -1.41
N LEU A 345 20.39 9.81 -2.64
CA LEU A 345 20.78 10.72 -3.71
C LEU A 345 19.74 11.82 -3.81
N ALA A 346 20.08 13.00 -3.30
CA ALA A 346 19.24 14.18 -3.32
C ALA A 346 19.68 15.13 -4.44
N THR A 347 18.73 15.94 -4.90
CA THR A 347 18.96 17.07 -5.80
C THR A 347 18.59 18.38 -5.08
N PRO A 348 19.00 19.55 -5.61
CA PRO A 348 18.61 20.84 -5.04
C PRO A 348 17.08 21.04 -4.96
N ASP A 349 16.30 20.38 -5.81
CA ASP A 349 14.84 20.46 -5.81
C ASP A 349 14.21 19.67 -4.63
N ASP A 350 14.97 18.78 -3.99
CA ASP A 350 14.49 17.91 -2.92
C ASP A 350 14.56 18.55 -1.51
N THR A 351 14.97 19.81 -1.37
CA THR A 351 15.16 20.51 -0.09
C THR A 351 13.99 20.31 0.88
N LYS A 352 12.76 20.46 0.39
CA LYS A 352 11.54 20.30 1.22
C LYS A 352 11.35 18.87 1.72
N LEU A 353 11.63 17.88 0.88
CA LEU A 353 11.49 16.46 1.24
C LEU A 353 12.58 16.05 2.24
N VAL A 354 13.82 16.45 2.00
CA VAL A 354 14.95 16.22 2.91
C VAL A 354 14.68 16.89 4.27
N GLY A 355 14.20 18.13 4.28
CA GLY A 355 13.83 18.85 5.51
C GLY A 355 12.65 18.22 6.26
N ALA A 356 11.70 17.57 5.57
CA ALA A 356 10.65 16.78 6.23
C ALA A 356 11.23 15.51 6.89
N ILE A 357 12.16 14.83 6.21
CA ILE A 357 12.83 13.63 6.71
C ILE A 357 13.66 13.94 7.96
N THR A 358 14.53 14.95 7.93
CA THR A 358 15.40 15.30 9.07
C THR A 358 14.59 15.73 10.29
N ARG A 359 13.45 16.42 10.09
CA ARG A 359 12.51 16.76 11.18
C ARG A 359 11.87 15.53 11.81
N LEU A 360 11.47 14.54 11.01
CA LEU A 360 10.87 13.31 11.53
C LEU A 360 11.87 12.49 12.34
N ILE A 361 13.07 12.25 11.78
CA ILE A 361 14.10 11.44 12.44
C ILE A 361 14.87 12.20 13.53
N LYS A 362 14.64 13.52 13.65
CA LYS A 362 15.27 14.45 14.61
C LYS A 362 16.80 14.41 14.58
N ARG A 363 17.38 14.15 13.40
CA ARG A 363 18.82 14.04 13.16
C ARG A 363 19.12 14.53 11.74
N GLU A 364 20.28 15.13 11.55
CA GLU A 364 20.80 15.43 10.22
C GLU A 364 21.36 14.15 9.57
N ILE A 365 21.28 14.08 8.25
CA ILE A 365 21.88 12.99 7.47
C ILE A 365 23.27 13.47 7.00
N PRO A 366 24.37 12.80 7.38
CA PRO A 366 25.71 13.19 6.98
C PRO A 366 25.85 13.28 5.46
N MET A 367 26.38 14.40 4.96
CA MET A 367 26.67 14.58 3.54
C MET A 367 28.04 14.00 3.20
N ILE A 368 28.13 13.30 2.08
CA ILE A 368 29.38 12.80 1.50
C ILE A 368 29.53 13.31 0.07
N ALA A 369 30.74 13.68 -0.30
CA ALA A 369 31.10 14.03 -1.67
C ALA A 369 31.50 12.76 -2.44
N ILE A 370 31.31 12.77 -3.76
CA ILE A 370 31.76 11.71 -4.66
C ILE A 370 32.91 12.26 -5.51
N ASP A 371 34.04 11.55 -5.51
CA ASP A 371 35.20 11.93 -6.31
C ASP A 371 34.83 12.00 -7.80
N GLY A 372 35.10 13.15 -8.41
CA GLY A 372 34.82 13.40 -9.84
C GLY A 372 33.38 13.80 -10.16
N LEU A 373 32.54 14.07 -9.15
CA LEU A 373 31.24 14.73 -9.33
C LEU A 373 31.19 16.04 -8.55
N GLU A 374 30.64 17.07 -9.17
CA GLU A 374 30.34 18.32 -8.47
C GLU A 374 29.24 18.06 -7.44
N THR A 375 29.52 18.45 -6.18
CA THR A 375 28.51 18.43 -5.12
C THR A 375 27.61 19.63 -5.33
N ALA A 376 26.32 19.40 -5.58
CA ALA A 376 25.37 20.48 -5.72
C ALA A 376 25.11 21.15 -4.36
N GLU A 377 24.55 22.35 -4.37
CA GLU A 377 24.11 23.05 -3.16
C GLU A 377 22.58 23.03 -3.09
N PHE A 378 22.02 22.94 -1.88
CA PHE A 378 20.57 23.08 -1.73
C PHE A 378 20.18 24.50 -2.12
N GLY A 379 19.10 24.64 -2.90
CA GLY A 379 18.59 25.96 -3.22
C GLY A 379 18.19 26.69 -1.93
N GLU A 380 18.57 27.97 -1.81
CA GLU A 380 18.06 28.83 -0.74
C GLU A 380 16.54 28.78 -0.77
N GLU A 381 15.90 28.52 0.37
CA GLU A 381 14.45 28.62 0.48
C GLU A 381 14.08 30.09 0.17
N ASP A 382 13.55 30.33 -1.04
CA ASP A 382 13.00 31.63 -1.41
C ASP A 382 11.82 31.95 -0.47
N SER A 383 12.13 32.52 0.67
CA SER A 383 11.18 33.17 1.57
C SER A 383 10.79 34.53 1.01
N SER A 384 10.46 34.63 -0.27
CA SER A 384 9.68 35.75 -0.86
C SER A 384 9.54 35.63 -2.37
N SER A 385 8.38 35.19 -2.87
CA SER A 385 7.96 35.55 -4.24
C SER A 385 6.44 35.57 -4.44
N SER A 386 5.73 36.25 -3.55
CA SER A 386 4.56 37.02 -3.98
C SER A 386 5.05 38.41 -4.40
N ARG A 387 5.49 38.54 -5.67
CA ARG A 387 5.48 39.77 -6.50
C ARG A 387 6.29 39.57 -7.78
N GLY A 388 5.57 39.30 -8.86
CA GLY A 388 5.68 40.01 -10.15
C GLY A 388 6.98 39.95 -10.97
N ARG A 389 6.90 39.29 -12.13
CA ARG A 389 7.44 39.69 -13.47
C ARG A 389 6.98 38.58 -14.43
N GLY A 390 6.19 38.77 -15.49
CA GLY A 390 6.13 39.88 -16.44
C GLY A 390 6.63 39.35 -17.79
N ARG A 391 5.74 39.11 -18.76
CA ARG A 391 6.09 38.93 -20.18
C ARG A 391 5.44 40.04 -20.98
N GLY A 392 6.26 41.02 -21.35
CA GLY A 392 5.87 42.08 -22.27
C GLY A 392 5.84 41.60 -23.72
N ARG A 393 5.00 42.26 -24.51
CA ARG A 393 5.19 42.39 -25.96
C ARG A 393 4.81 43.83 -26.32
N GLY A 394 5.71 44.48 -27.05
CA GLY A 394 5.79 45.92 -27.14
C GLY A 394 4.82 46.59 -28.12
N GLY A 395 4.83 47.92 -28.08
CA GLY A 395 4.91 48.69 -29.31
C GLY A 395 3.95 49.87 -29.44
N ARG A 396 4.56 51.07 -29.37
CA ARG A 396 4.25 52.33 -30.09
C ARG A 396 3.12 53.24 -29.60
N GLY A 397 3.49 54.52 -29.44
CA GLY A 397 2.64 55.66 -29.77
C GLY A 397 2.58 56.76 -28.71
N ALA A 398 3.39 57.80 -28.86
CA ALA A 398 3.35 59.01 -28.05
C ALA A 398 2.41 60.08 -28.64
N LYS A 399 1.53 60.70 -27.82
CA LYS A 399 1.43 62.16 -27.53
C LYS A 399 0.11 62.53 -26.80
N PRO A 400 0.03 63.71 -26.14
CA PRO A 400 -0.87 63.97 -25.01
C PRO A 400 -1.94 65.07 -25.26
N GLU A 401 -2.78 65.27 -24.23
CA GLU A 401 -3.64 66.42 -23.89
C GLU A 401 -4.89 66.76 -24.74
N SER A 402 -6.08 66.77 -24.12
CA SER A 402 -6.84 68.00 -23.81
C SER A 402 -8.22 67.76 -23.15
N ARG A 403 -8.50 68.54 -22.10
CA ARG A 403 -9.76 69.20 -21.60
C ARG A 403 -11.03 69.06 -22.49
N SER A 404 -12.30 69.09 -22.05
CA SER A 404 -13.00 69.61 -20.85
C SER A 404 -14.48 69.15 -20.84
N GLU A 405 -15.06 69.07 -19.63
CA GLU A 405 -16.42 69.50 -19.19
C GLU A 405 -17.71 69.20 -19.99
N GLY A 406 -18.77 68.78 -19.26
CA GLY A 406 -20.12 69.37 -19.46
C GLY A 406 -21.37 68.47 -19.46
N ARG A 407 -21.92 68.19 -18.26
CA ARG A 407 -23.37 68.13 -17.88
C ARG A 407 -24.38 67.07 -18.44
N PRO A 408 -25.54 66.84 -17.74
CA PRO A 408 -26.41 65.65 -17.77
C PRO A 408 -27.87 65.98 -18.23
N PRO A 409 -28.96 65.32 -17.76
CA PRO A 409 -29.53 64.01 -18.09
C PRO A 409 -30.98 64.06 -18.68
N ARG A 410 -31.58 62.87 -18.94
CA ARG A 410 -32.98 62.48 -19.33
C ARG A 410 -33.04 61.88 -20.73
N GLY A 411 -33.80 60.83 -21.05
CA GLY A 411 -34.84 60.04 -20.39
C GLY A 411 -35.76 59.40 -21.45
N GLY A 412 -36.36 58.24 -21.16
CA GLY A 412 -37.41 57.57 -21.97
C GLY A 412 -36.87 56.67 -23.11
N ARG A 413 -37.52 55.59 -23.54
CA ARG A 413 -38.90 55.10 -23.35
C ARG A 413 -39.02 53.69 -23.99
N GLU A 414 -39.92 52.84 -23.45
CA GLU A 414 -40.69 51.75 -24.10
C GLU A 414 -39.90 50.58 -24.77
N GLU A 415 -40.34 49.31 -24.83
CA GLU A 415 -41.66 48.69 -24.70
C GLU A 415 -41.47 47.17 -24.50
N ARG A 416 -42.30 46.53 -23.67
CA ARG A 416 -42.49 45.07 -23.59
C ARG A 416 -43.99 44.79 -23.65
N ALA A 417 -44.37 43.77 -24.41
CA ALA A 417 -45.74 43.29 -24.59
C ALA A 417 -45.74 41.74 -24.67
N PRO A 418 -46.87 41.04 -24.44
CA PRO A 418 -46.96 40.01 -23.39
C PRO A 418 -47.54 38.66 -23.86
N ARG A 419 -47.67 37.68 -22.95
CA ARG A 419 -48.66 36.60 -23.10
C ARG A 419 -49.16 36.04 -21.76
N GLU A 420 -50.46 36.26 -21.54
CA GLU A 420 -51.46 35.54 -20.72
C GLU A 420 -51.52 34.03 -21.06
N GLU A 421 -52.25 33.13 -20.37
CA GLU A 421 -52.83 32.95 -19.03
C GLU A 421 -53.57 31.57 -19.11
N ALA A 422 -53.79 30.91 -17.96
CA ALA A 422 -54.95 30.06 -17.60
C ALA A 422 -54.64 28.67 -17.01
N ALA A 423 -55.26 28.42 -15.85
CA ALA A 423 -55.33 27.19 -15.04
C ALA A 423 -56.70 26.46 -15.27
N PRO A 424 -57.27 25.55 -14.42
CA PRO A 424 -56.78 24.66 -13.34
C PRO A 424 -57.41 23.20 -13.34
N ARG A 425 -56.94 22.32 -12.40
CA ARG A 425 -57.61 21.15 -11.72
C ARG A 425 -58.14 19.96 -12.59
N GLU A 426 -58.09 18.66 -12.24
CA GLU A 426 -58.55 17.91 -11.04
C GLU A 426 -58.20 16.37 -11.09
N GLU A 427 -58.34 15.67 -9.94
CA GLU A 427 -58.64 14.23 -9.65
C GLU A 427 -57.75 12.99 -10.04
N ARG A 428 -57.66 12.06 -9.07
CA ARG A 428 -57.10 10.68 -9.13
C ARG A 428 -58.18 9.64 -9.51
N PRO A 429 -57.82 8.43 -9.98
CA PRO A 429 -57.98 7.25 -9.11
C PRO A 429 -56.93 6.11 -9.31
N ALA A 430 -57.11 5.01 -8.56
CA ALA A 430 -56.21 3.87 -8.31
C ALA A 430 -56.44 2.62 -9.20
N ARG A 431 -55.63 1.55 -8.94
CA ARG A 431 -55.68 0.14 -9.42
C ARG A 431 -55.15 -0.11 -10.85
N ASP A 432 -54.55 -1.25 -11.22
CA ASP A 432 -54.62 -2.64 -10.73
C ASP A 432 -53.39 -3.48 -11.18
N GLU A 433 -53.30 -4.68 -10.61
CA GLU A 433 -52.35 -5.79 -10.77
C GLU A 433 -52.06 -6.31 -12.20
N ARG A 434 -50.90 -7.00 -12.38
CA ARG A 434 -50.67 -8.20 -13.25
C ARG A 434 -49.15 -8.56 -13.35
N PRO A 435 -48.75 -9.81 -13.70
CA PRO A 435 -48.96 -11.06 -12.98
C PRO A 435 -47.66 -11.91 -12.81
N VAL A 436 -47.76 -12.95 -11.98
CA VAL A 436 -46.80 -14.06 -11.80
C VAL A 436 -46.63 -14.85 -13.11
N ARG A 437 -45.40 -15.31 -13.41
CA ARG A 437 -45.12 -16.36 -14.40
C ARG A 437 -44.48 -17.56 -13.72
N GLU A 438 -45.19 -18.68 -13.82
CA GLU A 438 -44.79 -20.03 -13.42
C GLU A 438 -43.86 -20.71 -14.45
N ASP A 439 -43.04 -21.60 -13.89
CA ASP A 439 -42.45 -22.86 -14.35
C ASP A 439 -42.48 -23.30 -15.82
N ARG A 440 -41.30 -23.73 -16.30
CA ARG A 440 -41.09 -24.96 -17.11
C ARG A 440 -39.59 -25.31 -17.27
N PRO A 441 -39.21 -26.55 -17.61
CA PRO A 441 -38.80 -27.55 -16.62
C PRO A 441 -37.35 -28.07 -16.79
N VAL A 442 -36.97 -28.87 -15.78
CA VAL A 442 -35.80 -29.71 -15.57
C VAL A 442 -35.35 -30.46 -16.84
N ARG A 443 -34.04 -30.44 -17.14
CA ARG A 443 -33.38 -31.34 -18.08
C ARG A 443 -32.44 -32.27 -17.32
N GLU A 444 -32.72 -33.56 -17.48
CA GLU A 444 -32.06 -34.70 -16.85
C GLU A 444 -30.58 -34.88 -17.19
N GLU A 445 -29.95 -35.55 -16.24
CA GLU A 445 -28.66 -36.19 -16.17
C GLU A 445 -28.17 -36.88 -17.46
N ARG A 446 -26.86 -36.74 -17.71
CA ARG A 446 -26.09 -37.76 -18.42
C ARG A 446 -24.82 -38.07 -17.63
N GLN A 447 -24.75 -39.32 -17.16
CA GLN A 447 -23.56 -39.93 -16.58
C GLN A 447 -22.43 -40.10 -17.63
N PRO A 448 -21.17 -40.17 -17.17
CA PRO A 448 -19.99 -40.22 -18.03
C PRO A 448 -19.65 -41.66 -18.48
N ARG A 449 -19.17 -41.82 -19.71
CA ARG A 449 -18.53 -43.06 -20.16
C ARG A 449 -17.02 -42.97 -19.96
N GLU A 450 -16.50 -43.95 -19.23
CA GLU A 450 -15.10 -44.30 -19.11
C GLU A 450 -14.55 -44.94 -20.40
N SER A 451 -13.22 -44.89 -20.49
CA SER A 451 -12.29 -45.95 -20.92
C SER A 451 -11.46 -45.74 -22.20
N LEU A 452 -10.21 -46.20 -22.06
CA LEU A 452 -9.14 -46.46 -23.05
C LEU A 452 -8.25 -45.25 -23.36
N ALA A 453 -7.10 -45.05 -22.70
CA ALA A 453 -5.89 -45.88 -22.55
C ALA A 453 -5.11 -46.13 -23.86
N ALA A 454 -3.88 -45.60 -23.85
CA ALA A 454 -2.65 -46.06 -24.52
C ALA A 454 -2.60 -46.12 -26.07
N ALA A 455 -1.70 -45.33 -26.67
CA ALA A 455 -0.38 -45.81 -27.12
C ALA A 455 0.24 -44.86 -28.16
N GLU A 456 1.49 -44.47 -27.87
CA GLU A 456 2.64 -44.40 -28.78
C GLU A 456 2.47 -43.88 -30.23
N SER A 457 3.21 -42.83 -30.58
CA SER A 457 4.50 -43.01 -31.27
C SER A 457 5.10 -41.69 -31.77
N ARG A 458 6.43 -41.69 -31.72
CA ARG A 458 7.36 -40.66 -32.17
C ARG A 458 7.39 -40.55 -33.70
N ARG A 459 7.64 -39.34 -34.22
CA ARG A 459 8.52 -38.95 -35.38
C ARG A 459 8.09 -37.53 -35.81
N ASN A 460 8.84 -36.47 -35.53
CA ASN A 460 10.06 -36.00 -36.19
C ASN A 460 9.91 -35.78 -37.71
N SER A 461 9.70 -34.52 -38.13
CA SER A 461 10.33 -33.88 -39.30
C SER A 461 9.72 -32.49 -39.57
N GLU A 462 10.52 -31.43 -39.40
CA GLU A 462 10.32 -30.10 -40.03
C GLU A 462 10.55 -30.16 -41.56
N PRO A 463 10.62 -29.03 -42.30
CA PRO A 463 9.53 -28.15 -42.70
C PRO A 463 9.46 -28.04 -44.24
N ARG A 464 8.35 -27.55 -44.80
CA ARG A 464 8.31 -27.13 -46.22
C ARG A 464 7.81 -25.69 -46.37
N ARG A 465 8.69 -24.88 -46.98
CA ARG A 465 8.45 -23.56 -47.54
C ARG A 465 7.68 -23.68 -48.85
N ASP A 466 6.74 -22.76 -49.07
CA ASP A 466 6.56 -21.92 -50.28
C ASP A 466 5.41 -20.93 -49.96
N ARG A 467 5.61 -19.61 -49.93
CA ARG A 467 5.64 -18.65 -51.08
C ARG A 467 4.49 -18.96 -52.05
N ASP A 468 3.57 -18.07 -52.41
CA ASP A 468 3.62 -16.63 -52.64
C ASP A 468 2.17 -16.15 -52.91
N ARG A 469 1.97 -14.84 -53.06
CA ARG A 469 0.75 -14.02 -53.31
C ARG A 469 0.37 -13.21 -52.07
N GLY A 470 0.40 -11.89 -52.07
CA GLY A 470 0.52 -10.93 -53.15
C GLY A 470 -0.34 -9.72 -52.78
N ASP A 471 0.26 -8.55 -52.96
CA ASP A 471 -0.36 -7.25 -53.18
C ASP A 471 -0.71 -6.32 -51.98
N ARG A 472 0.19 -5.32 -51.84
CA ARG A 472 -0.05 -3.88 -51.91
C ARG A 472 -0.99 -3.18 -50.91
N ARG A 473 -0.31 -2.27 -50.18
CA ARG A 473 -0.66 -0.87 -49.89
C ARG A 473 -1.81 -0.63 -48.91
N ARG A 474 -1.46 -0.09 -47.74
CA ARG A 474 -1.70 1.31 -47.39
C ARG A 474 -0.90 1.69 -46.14
N ARG A 475 -0.03 2.70 -46.30
CA ARG A 475 0.43 3.56 -45.21
C ARG A 475 -0.78 4.34 -44.72
N ARG A 476 -0.99 4.38 -43.41
CA ARG A 476 -1.74 5.45 -42.77
C ARG A 476 -0.99 5.79 -41.48
N ASP A 477 -0.45 6.99 -41.50
CA ASP A 477 -0.13 7.79 -40.31
C ASP A 477 -1.40 7.87 -39.46
N ASP A 478 -1.26 7.75 -38.14
CA ASP A 478 -2.18 8.32 -37.17
C ASP A 478 -1.32 8.74 -35.96
N ASP A 479 -0.88 10.00 -36.02
CA ASP A 479 -0.78 10.87 -34.85
C ASP A 479 -2.21 11.08 -34.31
N ASP A 480 -2.43 10.91 -33.01
CA ASP A 480 -3.34 11.78 -32.25
C ASP A 480 -3.09 11.61 -30.75
N ASP A 481 -2.58 12.70 -30.16
CA ASP A 481 -2.78 13.10 -28.77
C ASP A 481 -4.26 13.50 -28.54
N ASP A 482 -4.62 13.77 -27.28
CA ASP A 482 -5.89 14.36 -26.79
C ASP A 482 -7.03 13.40 -26.40
N VAL A 483 -6.93 12.86 -25.20
CA VAL A 483 -8.12 12.42 -24.43
C VAL A 483 -8.86 13.67 -23.94
N GLN A 484 -9.94 14.01 -24.63
CA GLN A 484 -10.93 15.00 -24.22
C GLN A 484 -11.55 14.63 -22.86
N VAL A 485 -11.40 15.51 -21.86
CA VAL A 485 -12.14 15.43 -20.59
C VAL A 485 -13.61 15.71 -20.87
N ILE A 486 -14.47 14.70 -20.73
CA ILE A 486 -15.93 14.88 -20.75
C ILE A 486 -16.31 15.58 -19.45
N GLY A 487 -16.62 16.89 -19.54
CA GLY A 487 -17.22 17.63 -18.44
C GLY A 487 -18.60 17.08 -18.10
N PHE A 488 -18.96 17.10 -16.82
CA PHE A 488 -20.35 16.93 -16.42
C PHE A 488 -21.18 18.01 -17.13
N GLY A 489 -22.17 17.61 -17.93
CA GLY A 489 -23.12 18.54 -18.55
C GLY A 489 -23.93 19.33 -17.51
N ASP A 490 -25.11 19.82 -17.88
CA ASP A 490 -25.94 20.74 -17.08
C ASP A 490 -26.46 20.21 -15.72
N HIS A 491 -26.00 19.05 -15.26
CA HIS A 491 -26.32 18.50 -13.95
C HIS A 491 -25.13 18.57 -12.97
N MET A 492 -25.12 19.63 -12.17
CA MET A 492 -24.26 19.74 -11.00
C MET A 492 -24.78 18.83 -9.86
N PRO A 493 -23.95 17.92 -9.32
CA PRO A 493 -24.33 17.09 -8.17
C PRO A 493 -24.71 17.90 -6.93
N ALA A 494 -25.81 17.54 -6.27
CA ALA A 494 -26.41 18.28 -5.17
C ALA A 494 -25.50 18.49 -3.93
N PHE A 495 -24.41 17.74 -3.79
CA PHE A 495 -23.45 17.92 -2.70
C PHE A 495 -22.51 19.13 -2.92
N MET A 496 -22.32 19.59 -4.16
CA MET A 496 -21.55 20.79 -4.48
C MET A 496 -22.34 22.09 -4.30
N LEU A 497 -23.67 22.01 -4.13
CA LEU A 497 -24.55 23.16 -3.86
C LEU A 497 -24.67 23.50 -2.37
N ARG A 498 -24.01 22.76 -1.48
CA ARG A 498 -24.07 23.00 -0.03
C ARG A 498 -23.05 24.07 0.36
N SER A 499 -23.53 25.26 0.74
CA SER A 499 -22.68 26.27 1.36
C SER A 499 -22.13 25.77 2.70
N ALA A 500 -20.83 25.92 2.90
CA ALA A 500 -20.17 25.60 4.15
C ALA A 500 -20.73 26.49 5.27
N ARG A 501 -21.39 25.89 6.27
CA ARG A 501 -21.79 26.63 7.47
C ARG A 501 -20.54 27.05 8.25
N PRO A 502 -20.41 28.31 8.67
CA PRO A 502 -19.33 28.72 9.56
C PRO A 502 -19.50 28.03 10.92
N ARG A 503 -18.38 27.59 11.50
CA ARG A 503 -18.32 27.03 12.86
C ARG A 503 -18.66 28.13 13.87
N PRO A 504 -19.45 27.85 14.93
CA PRO A 504 -19.62 28.80 16.02
C PRO A 504 -18.28 29.00 16.76
N SER A 505 -17.92 30.26 16.95
CA SER A 505 -16.78 30.72 17.74
C SER A 505 -16.97 30.30 19.20
N THR A 506 -16.02 29.53 19.73
CA THR A 506 -15.94 29.22 21.16
C THR A 506 -15.31 30.42 21.85
N GLU A 507 -16.12 31.22 22.52
CA GLU A 507 -15.67 32.26 23.43
C GLU A 507 -14.97 31.63 24.62
N ALA A 508 -13.82 32.20 24.96
CA ALA A 508 -13.02 31.85 26.12
C ALA A 508 -13.74 32.30 27.40
N SER A 509 -14.20 31.35 28.21
CA SER A 509 -14.58 31.60 29.60
C SER A 509 -13.36 31.38 30.50
N THR A 510 -12.66 32.49 30.77
CA THR A 510 -11.83 32.67 31.97
C THR A 510 -12.71 32.59 33.21
N GLU A 511 -12.37 31.71 34.14
CA GLU A 511 -12.75 31.84 35.55
C GLU A 511 -11.59 31.39 36.46
N PRO A 512 -11.53 31.91 37.70
CA PRO A 512 -10.29 32.41 38.28
C PRO A 512 -9.67 31.45 39.29
N SER A 513 -8.37 31.65 39.47
CA SER A 513 -7.59 31.24 40.63
C SER A 513 -8.26 31.67 41.95
N GLN A 514 -8.47 30.70 42.85
CA GLN A 514 -8.57 30.91 44.29
C GLN A 514 -7.75 29.86 45.04
N GLU A 515 -7.14 30.35 46.11
CA GLU A 515 -6.17 29.77 47.01
C GLU A 515 -6.74 28.59 47.83
N GLY A 516 -5.84 27.70 48.27
CA GLY A 516 -6.10 26.59 49.19
C GLY A 516 -5.01 25.53 49.12
#